data_AF-A0A5C6VBY4-F1
#
_entry.id   AF-A0A5C6VBY4-F1
#
_cell.length_a   1.000
_cell.length_b   1.000
_cell.length_c   1.000
_cell.angle_alpha   90.00
_cell.angle_beta   90.00
_cell.angle_gamma   90.00
#
_symmetry.space_group_name_H-M   'P 1'
#
loop_
_entity.id
_entity.type
_entity.pdbx_description
1 polymer ?
#
loop_
_entity_poly.entity_id
_entity_poly.type
_entity_poly.pdbx_seq_one_letter_code
_entity_poly.pdbx_strand_id
1 'polypeptide(L)' 'MDMRVHQPVGHPMPEIAAFVANLKSAFGEREIDEAIRRGKAGEPTFYACENGRSVGTAGASVAGAVDARESEQ' A
#
# COMPACT_ATOMS: atom_id res chain seq x y z
N MET A 1 -16.36 28.01 -18.69
CA MET A 1 -16.01 27.51 -17.35
C MET A 1 -14.65 26.85 -17.44
N ASP A 2 -13.60 27.52 -16.97
CA ASP A 2 -12.26 26.95 -16.91
C ASP A 2 -12.20 25.88 -15.81
N MET A 3 -12.35 24.62 -16.21
CA MET A 3 -11.94 23.50 -15.38
C MET A 3 -10.43 23.62 -15.22
N ARG A 4 -9.99 24.26 -14.14
CA ARG A 4 -8.62 24.14 -13.65
C ARG A 4 -8.40 22.67 -13.36
N VAL A 5 -7.93 21.94 -14.36
CA VAL A 5 -7.35 20.62 -14.21
C VAL A 5 -6.23 20.80 -13.22
N HIS A 6 -6.52 20.44 -11.98
CA HIS A 6 -5.54 20.37 -10.91
C HIS A 6 -4.57 19.30 -11.41
N GLN A 7 -3.52 19.72 -12.11
CA GLN A 7 -2.45 18.83 -12.54
C GLN A 7 -1.98 18.18 -11.24
N PRO A 8 -2.24 16.88 -10.99
CA PRO A 8 -1.73 16.28 -9.79
C PRO A 8 -0.22 16.30 -10.01
N VAL A 9 0.47 17.11 -9.22
CA VAL A 9 1.93 17.08 -9.11
C VAL A 9 2.26 15.61 -8.96
N GLY A 10 2.81 15.01 -10.02
CA GLY A 10 2.69 13.58 -10.27
C GLY A 10 3.06 12.83 -9.01
N HIS A 11 2.12 12.04 -8.47
CA HIS A 11 2.39 11.30 -7.26
C HIS A 11 3.70 10.52 -7.50
N PRO A 12 4.67 10.53 -6.57
CA PRO A 12 5.97 9.89 -6.77
C PRO A 12 5.88 8.39 -7.07
N MET A 13 4.67 7.83 -6.92
CA MET A 13 4.21 6.53 -7.37
C MET A 13 2.90 6.70 -8.18
N PRO A 14 2.96 6.98 -9.49
CA PRO A 14 1.77 7.26 -10.29
C PRO A 14 0.89 6.02 -10.50
N GLU A 15 1.47 4.84 -10.73
CA GLU A 15 0.69 3.61 -10.94
C GLU A 15 0.02 3.14 -9.65
N ILE A 16 0.73 3.20 -8.52
CA ILE A 16 0.14 2.85 -7.21
C ILE A 16 -0.97 3.83 -6.83
N ALA A 17 -0.82 5.13 -7.14
CA ALA A 17 -1.87 6.10 -6.89
C ALA A 17 -3.13 5.82 -7.71
N ALA A 18 -2.99 5.46 -8.99
CA ALA A 18 -4.10 5.06 -9.84
C ALA A 18 -4.76 3.76 -9.34
N PHE A 19 -3.96 2.79 -8.91
CA PHE A 19 -4.47 1.55 -8.31
C PHE A 19 -5.27 1.81 -7.02
N VAL A 20 -4.73 2.64 -6.11
CA VAL A 20 -5.44 3.05 -4.89
C VAL A 20 -6.72 3.80 -5.23
N ALA A 21 -6.73 4.68 -6.24
CA ALA A 21 -7.95 5.36 -6.67
C ALA A 21 -9.04 4.39 -7.15
N ASN A 22 -8.66 3.38 -7.93
CA ASN A 22 -9.58 2.32 -8.36
C ASN A 22 -10.10 1.49 -7.17
N LEU A 23 -9.23 1.15 -6.22
CA LEU A 23 -9.62 0.47 -4.99
C LEU A 23 -10.61 1.31 -4.17
N LYS A 24 -10.34 2.62 -4.00
CA LYS A 24 -11.23 3.56 -3.32
C LYS A 24 -12.60 3.62 -4.02
N SER A 25 -12.61 3.59 -5.35
CA SER A 25 -13.86 3.58 -6.11
C SER A 25 -14.64 2.26 -5.99
N ALA A 26 -13.96 1.13 -5.82
CA ALA A 26 -14.58 -0.20 -5.77
C ALA A 26 -15.04 -0.60 -4.35
N PHE A 27 -14.21 -0.32 -3.34
CA PHE A 27 -14.42 -0.74 -1.94
C PHE A 27 -14.86 0.41 -1.03
N GLY A 28 -14.67 1.65 -1.47
CA GLY A 28 -14.93 2.85 -0.69
C GLY A 28 -13.66 3.51 -0.18
N GLU A 29 -13.65 4.85 -0.23
CA GLU A 29 -12.47 5.64 0.12
C GLU A 29 -12.01 5.43 1.57
N ARG A 30 -12.96 5.43 2.52
CA ARG A 30 -12.66 5.27 3.95
C ARG A 30 -11.95 3.95 4.26
N GLU A 31 -12.41 2.84 3.68
CA GLU A 31 -11.87 1.52 3.94
C GLU A 31 -10.41 1.43 3.46
N ILE A 32 -10.15 1.90 2.24
CA ILE A 32 -8.82 1.88 1.64
C ILE A 32 -7.88 2.85 2.35
N ASP A 33 -8.35 4.05 2.74
CA ASP A 33 -7.52 4.98 3.51
C ASP A 33 -7.17 4.42 4.91
N GLU A 34 -8.09 3.71 5.56
CA GLU A 34 -7.79 3.03 6.83
C GLU A 34 -6.77 1.91 6.64
N ALA A 35 -6.89 1.09 5.60
CA ALA A 35 -5.94 0.03 5.28
C ALA A 35 -4.54 0.59 4.97
N ILE A 36 -4.45 1.66 4.18
CA ILE A 36 -3.16 2.32 3.88
C ILE A 36 -2.56 2.94 5.15
N ARG A 37 -3.38 3.55 6.01
CA ARG A 37 -2.94 4.13 7.28
C ARG A 37 -2.40 3.07 8.23
N ARG A 38 -3.09 1.95 8.38
CA ARG A 38 -2.63 0.78 9.16
C ARG A 38 -1.36 0.20 8.57
N GLY A 39 -1.30 0.06 7.24
CA GLY A 39 -0.13 -0.35 6.48
C GLY A 39 1.09 0.51 6.79
N LYS A 40 0.93 1.84 6.77
CA LYS A 40 1.98 2.81 7.13
C LYS A 40 2.36 2.78 8.62
N ALA A 41 1.43 2.39 9.50
CA ALA A 41 1.65 2.32 10.94
C ALA A 41 2.44 1.07 11.37
N GLY A 42 2.75 0.15 10.46
CA GLY A 42 3.45 -1.09 10.79
C GLY A 42 2.61 -2.34 10.65
N GLU A 43 1.30 -2.22 10.36
CA GLU A 43 0.45 -3.38 10.21
C GLU A 43 0.60 -4.00 8.81
N PRO A 44 0.55 -5.34 8.69
CA PRO A 44 0.72 -6.07 7.43
C PRO A 44 -0.53 -5.99 6.51
N THR A 45 -1.15 -4.82 6.40
CA THR A 45 -2.45 -4.61 5.73
C THR A 45 -2.33 -4.01 4.33
N PHE A 46 -1.26 -3.28 4.05
CA PHE A 46 -1.03 -2.65 2.75
C PHE A 46 0.48 -2.52 2.48
N TYR A 47 0.92 -2.99 1.31
CA TYR A 47 2.27 -2.80 0.81
C TYR A 47 2.25 -2.55 -0.70
N ALA A 48 2.96 -1.52 -1.13
CA ALA A 48 3.15 -1.19 -2.53
C ALA A 48 4.59 -0.71 -2.74
N CYS A 49 5.22 -1.06 -3.86
CA CYS A 49 6.53 -0.56 -4.23
C CYS A 49 6.54 -0.18 -5.72
N GLU A 50 6.96 1.05 -6.03
CA GLU A 50 7.06 1.57 -7.39
C GLU A 50 8.28 2.49 -7.51
N ASN A 51 9.08 2.33 -8.58
CA ASN A 51 10.27 3.16 -8.85
C ASN A 51 11.26 3.24 -7.67
N GLY A 52 11.41 2.15 -6.90
CA GLY A 52 12.26 2.10 -5.71
C GLY A 52 11.69 2.80 -4.47
N ARG A 53 10.42 3.22 -4.51
CA ARG A 53 9.68 3.78 -3.39
C ARG A 53 8.66 2.78 -2.89
N SER A 54 8.76 2.42 -1.61
CA SER A 54 7.79 1.54 -0.96
C SER A 54 6.86 2.32 -0.03
N VAL A 55 5.59 1.95 0.02
CA VAL A 55 4.58 2.47 0.95
C VAL A 55 3.91 1.32 1.67
N GLY A 56 3.80 1.51 2.98
CA GLY A 56 3.22 0.53 3.89
C GLY A 56 4.21 -0.55 4.29
N THR A 57 3.82 -1.36 5.25
CA THR A 57 4.60 -2.47 5.73
C THR A 57 4.22 -3.69 4.92
N ALA A 58 5.23 -4.25 4.22
CA ALA A 58 5.12 -5.59 3.70
C ALA A 58 4.68 -6.46 4.86
N GLY A 59 3.47 -7.03 4.77
CA GLY A 59 3.16 -8.14 5.63
C GLY A 59 4.27 -9.16 5.49
N ALA A 60 4.46 -9.99 6.51
CA ALA A 60 5.24 -11.20 6.35
C ALA A 60 4.57 -12.03 5.25
N SER A 61 4.81 -11.68 3.99
CA SER A 61 4.80 -12.62 2.90
C SER A 61 5.69 -13.72 3.43
N VAL A 62 5.16 -14.92 3.45
CA VAL A 62 5.83 -16.15 3.88
C VAL A 62 7.12 -16.46 3.09
N ALA A 63 7.71 -15.48 2.40
CA ALA A 63 9.06 -15.48 1.85
C ALA A 63 10.18 -15.33 2.89
N GLY A 64 9.92 -15.55 4.18
CA GLY A 64 10.96 -15.47 5.21
C GLY A 64 10.54 -15.84 6.64
N ALA A 65 9.89 -16.99 6.85
CA ALA A 65 9.83 -17.64 8.16
C ALA A 65 9.71 -19.17 8.04
N VAL A 66 10.59 -19.75 7.23
CA VAL A 66 11.13 -21.10 7.46
C VAL A 66 12.46 -20.97 8.21
N ASP A 67 12.45 -20.38 9.41
CA ASP A 67 13.48 -20.65 10.45
C ASP A 67 13.00 -20.16 11.82
N ALA A 68 12.20 -21.00 12.49
CA ALA A 68 12.22 -21.11 13.93
C ALA A 68 12.07 -22.59 14.27
N ARG A 69 13.09 -23.35 13.83
CA ARG A 69 13.64 -24.56 14.46
C ARG A 69 12.65 -25.37 15.29
N GLU A 70 12.19 -26.45 14.67
CA GLU A 70 12.25 -27.74 15.35
C GLU A 70 13.62 -27.89 16.01
N SER A 71 13.69 -27.83 17.33
CA SER A 71 14.76 -28.38 18.15
C SER A 71 14.28 -28.46 19.60
N GLU A 72 13.86 -29.67 19.98
CA GLU A 72 14.05 -30.32 21.29
C GLU A 72 13.34 -29.70 22.51
N GLN A 73 12.51 -30.41 23.28
CA GLN A 73 12.35 -31.83 23.59
C GLN A 73 10.92 -32.08 24.12
#